data_AF-A0A397Z070-F1
#
_entry.id   AF-A0A397Z070-F1
#
_cell.length_a   1.000
_cell.length_b   1.000
_cell.length_c   1.000
_cell.angle_alpha   90.00
_cell.angle_beta   90.00
_cell.angle_gamma   90.00
#
_symmetry.space_group_name_H-M   'P 1'
#
loop_
_entity.id
_entity.type
_entity.pdbx_description
1 polymer ?
#
loop_
_entity_poly.entity_id
_entity_poly.type
_entity_poly.pdbx_seq_one_letter_code
_entity_poly.pdbx_strand_id
1 'polypeptide(L)'
;MVGGCSPLSYSSSSTFIVTTTLSSPTSLFPRSFLIQYALNLRKHAPLRCLSSLTMESPKPILDFEKFDNGFVQKLVYDALVWSSLHGLVVGDKTYQRSETVPGVGMMHTPITLLPTPFPESYWNQACKVAPIFNELVDRISLDDKFIQDSLSRF
;
A
#
# COMPACT_ATOMS: atom_id res chain seq x y z
N MET A 1 12.66 -18.55 43.27
CA MET A 1 11.21 -18.27 43.11
C MET A 1 11.09 -17.41 41.86
N VAL A 2 10.98 -18.03 40.67
CA VAL A 2 9.71 -18.18 39.89
C VAL A 2 8.94 -16.85 39.91
N GLY A 3 8.86 -16.05 38.85
CA GLY A 3 8.58 -16.41 37.46
C GLY A 3 7.10 -16.10 37.21
N GLY A 4 6.80 -14.97 36.56
CA GLY A 4 5.43 -14.53 36.30
C GLY A 4 5.38 -13.55 35.14
N CYS A 5 5.58 -14.05 33.92
CA CYS A 5 5.26 -13.31 32.70
C CYS A 5 3.75 -13.43 32.46
N SER A 6 3.04 -12.30 32.49
CA SER A 6 1.65 -12.23 32.07
C SER A 6 1.54 -12.36 30.54
N PRO A 7 0.58 -13.13 30.01
CA PRO A 7 0.34 -13.17 28.56
C PRO A 7 -0.46 -11.93 28.13
N LEU A 8 0.08 -11.17 27.19
CA LEU A 8 -0.65 -10.10 26.52
C LEU A 8 -1.72 -10.73 25.61
N SER A 9 -2.97 -10.61 26.05
CA SER A 9 -4.16 -10.94 25.27
C SER A 9 -4.27 -9.98 24.08
N TYR A 10 -4.17 -10.50 22.85
CA TYR A 10 -4.39 -9.73 21.63
C TYR A 10 -5.84 -9.90 21.19
N SER A 11 -6.67 -8.89 21.46
CA SER A 11 -8.04 -8.81 20.96
C SER A 11 -8.00 -8.29 19.52
N SER A 12 -8.34 -9.17 18.58
CA SER A 12 -8.33 -8.89 17.15
C SER A 12 -9.70 -8.33 16.73
N SER A 13 -9.80 -7.01 16.60
CA SER A 13 -10.87 -6.32 15.87
C SER A 13 -10.51 -4.87 15.66
N SER A 14 -10.10 -4.50 14.46
CA SER A 14 -10.44 -3.22 13.82
C SER A 14 -9.74 -3.09 12.47
N THR A 15 -10.55 -2.95 11.44
CA THR A 15 -10.20 -2.53 10.09
C THR A 15 -9.60 -1.12 10.15
N PHE A 16 -8.36 -0.92 9.67
CA PHE A 16 -7.77 0.41 9.55
C PHE A 16 -7.55 0.78 8.08
N ILE A 17 -8.20 1.86 7.67
CA ILE A 17 -7.90 2.60 6.45
C ILE A 17 -6.70 3.50 6.76
N VAL A 18 -5.60 3.29 6.03
CA VAL A 18 -4.40 4.12 6.16
C VAL A 18 -4.57 5.38 5.32
N THR A 19 -4.69 6.53 5.98
CA THR A 19 -4.54 7.85 5.35
C THR A 19 -3.07 8.27 5.48
N THR A 20 -2.31 8.21 4.39
CA THR A 20 -0.94 8.72 4.36
C THR A 20 -0.98 10.23 4.11
N THR A 21 -0.70 11.04 5.13
CA THR A 21 -0.31 12.44 4.93
C THR A 21 1.14 12.46 4.47
N LEU A 22 1.32 12.60 3.16
CA LEU A 22 2.61 12.69 2.48
C LEU A 22 3.30 14.02 2.83
N SER A 23 4.22 14.01 3.80
CA SER A 23 5.19 15.09 3.95
C SER A 23 6.39 14.81 3.04
N SER A 24 6.67 15.78 2.18
CA SER A 24 7.64 15.70 1.09
C SER A 24 9.10 15.68 1.58
N PRO A 25 9.99 14.93 0.91
CA PRO A 25 11.35 15.38 0.68
C PRO A 25 11.53 15.68 -0.81
N THR A 26 11.51 16.97 -1.14
CA THR A 26 11.98 17.51 -2.41
C THR A 26 13.47 17.28 -2.56
N SER A 27 13.88 16.26 -3.32
CA SER A 27 14.98 16.33 -4.29
C SER A 27 15.18 14.95 -4.91
N LEU A 28 15.54 14.93 -6.20
CA LEU A 28 15.90 13.76 -7.01
C LEU A 28 14.77 13.12 -7.85
N PHE A 29 14.02 13.96 -8.59
CA PHE A 29 13.52 13.53 -9.89
C PHE A 29 14.47 14.07 -10.98
N PRO A 30 15.18 13.21 -11.73
CA PRO A 30 15.97 13.64 -12.86
C PRO A 30 15.07 14.33 -13.89
N ARG A 31 15.37 15.60 -14.16
CA ARG A 31 14.65 16.49 -15.10
C ARG A 31 14.59 15.95 -16.54
N SER A 32 15.34 14.89 -16.85
CA SER A 32 15.38 14.24 -18.16
C SER A 32 14.17 13.34 -18.45
N PHE A 33 13.39 12.93 -17.46
CA PHE A 33 12.20 12.09 -17.69
C PHE A 33 11.00 12.88 -18.23
N LEU A 34 10.95 14.21 -18.08
CA LEU A 34 9.77 15.00 -18.44
C LEU A 34 9.70 15.38 -19.93
N ILE A 35 10.81 15.35 -20.67
CA ILE A 35 10.82 15.90 -22.04
C ILE A 35 10.48 14.83 -23.10
N GLN A 36 10.72 13.54 -22.82
CA GLN A 36 10.53 12.49 -23.83
C GLN A 36 9.06 12.09 -24.05
N TYR A 37 8.19 12.27 -23.06
CA TYR A 37 6.78 11.84 -23.13
C TYR A 37 5.82 12.92 -23.68
N ALA A 38 6.24 14.20 -23.68
CA ALA A 38 5.39 15.33 -24.03
C ALA A 38 4.89 15.37 -25.50
N LEU A 39 5.39 14.51 -26.40
CA LEU A 39 5.05 14.56 -27.83
C LEU A 39 4.23 13.38 -28.38
N ASN A 40 3.86 12.37 -27.57
CA ASN A 40 3.09 11.21 -28.07
C ASN A 40 1.57 11.25 -27.81
N LEU A 41 1.07 12.35 -27.26
CA LEU A 41 -0.29 12.44 -26.75
C LEU A 41 -1.41 12.58 -27.79
N ARG A 42 -1.10 12.62 -29.09
CA ARG A 42 -2.14 12.68 -30.15
C ARG A 42 -2.59 11.31 -30.65
N LYS A 43 -2.00 10.20 -30.17
CA LYS A 43 -2.24 8.86 -30.76
C LYS A 43 -2.94 7.86 -29.84
N HIS A 44 -3.22 8.19 -28.58
CA HIS A 44 -3.89 7.26 -27.70
C HIS A 44 -5.38 7.18 -28.03
N ALA A 45 -5.79 6.03 -28.57
CA ALA A 45 -7.19 5.70 -28.76
C ALA A 45 -7.95 5.83 -27.42
N PRO A 46 -9.24 6.24 -27.43
CA PRO A 46 -10.02 6.35 -26.20
C PRO A 46 -9.98 5.03 -25.45
N LEU A 47 -9.64 5.10 -24.16
CA LEU A 47 -9.68 3.94 -23.26
C LEU A 47 -11.13 3.41 -23.26
N ARG A 48 -11.36 2.29 -23.95
CA ARG A 48 -12.66 1.62 -23.87
C ARG A 48 -12.84 1.15 -22.43
N CYS A 49 -13.95 1.54 -21.82
CA CYS A 49 -14.41 0.90 -20.59
C CYS A 49 -14.56 -0.59 -20.89
N LEU A 50 -13.72 -1.41 -20.26
CA LEU A 50 -13.79 -2.86 -20.42
C LEU A 50 -15.11 -3.30 -19.80
N SER A 51 -16.01 -3.82 -20.63
CA SER A 51 -17.29 -4.39 -20.20
C SER A 51 -17.02 -5.43 -19.11
N SER A 52 -17.63 -5.22 -17.94
CA SER A 52 -17.65 -6.08 -16.75
C SER A 52 -17.03 -7.47 -16.97
N LEU A 53 -15.72 -7.59 -16.74
CA LEU A 53 -15.16 -8.90 -16.44
C LEU A 53 -15.71 -9.26 -15.06
N THR A 54 -16.54 -10.30 -14.99
CA THR A 54 -16.95 -10.87 -13.71
C THR A 54 -15.68 -11.20 -12.93
N MET A 55 -15.61 -10.72 -11.68
CA MET A 55 -14.56 -11.16 -10.77
C MET A 55 -14.83 -12.61 -10.42
N GLU A 56 -14.36 -13.52 -11.28
CA GLU A 56 -14.21 -14.92 -10.91
C GLU A 56 -13.23 -14.94 -9.74
N SER A 57 -13.74 -15.17 -8.53
CA SER A 57 -12.93 -15.33 -7.33
C SER A 57 -11.93 -16.45 -7.60
N PRO A 58 -10.62 -16.16 -7.71
CA PRO A 58 -9.64 -17.20 -7.93
C PRO A 58 -9.74 -18.20 -6.79
N LYS A 59 -9.72 -19.51 -7.11
CA LYS A 59 -9.60 -20.55 -6.08
C LYS A 59 -8.41 -20.19 -5.17
N PRO A 60 -8.58 -20.20 -3.84
CA PRO A 60 -7.49 -19.84 -2.95
C PRO A 60 -6.31 -20.78 -3.23
N ILE A 61 -5.16 -20.20 -3.60
CA ILE A 61 -3.93 -20.94 -3.93
C ILE A 61 -3.44 -21.69 -2.68
N LEU A 62 -3.73 -21.16 -1.49
CA LEU A 62 -3.37 -21.73 -0.20
C LEU A 62 -4.60 -21.83 0.68
N ASP A 63 -4.79 -23.01 1.26
CA ASP A 63 -5.80 -23.26 2.28
C ASP A 63 -5.16 -23.07 3.65
N PHE A 64 -5.41 -21.91 4.25
CA PHE A 64 -4.77 -21.48 5.50
C PHE A 64 -5.11 -22.39 6.69
N GLU A 65 -6.22 -23.12 6.61
CA GLU A 65 -6.66 -24.05 7.67
C GLU A 65 -5.83 -25.35 7.69
N LYS A 66 -5.00 -25.60 6.66
CA LYS A 66 -4.16 -26.81 6.59
C LYS A 66 -2.80 -26.66 7.26
N PHE A 67 -2.42 -25.47 7.72
CA PHE A 67 -1.11 -25.27 8.33
C PHE A 67 -1.08 -25.71 9.80
N ASP A 68 -0.04 -26.47 10.17
CA ASP A 68 0.22 -26.78 11.57
C ASP A 68 0.57 -25.52 12.38
N ASN A 69 0.09 -25.44 13.61
CA ASN A 69 0.32 -24.29 14.49
C ASN A 69 1.81 -24.02 14.75
N GLY A 70 2.62 -25.08 14.88
CA GLY A 70 4.07 -24.95 15.06
C GLY A 70 4.75 -24.33 13.84
N PHE A 71 4.31 -24.71 12.64
CA PHE A 71 4.78 -24.11 11.39
C PHE A 71 4.39 -22.64 11.27
N VAL A 72 3.13 -22.28 11.59
CA VAL A 72 2.67 -20.89 11.55
C VAL A 72 3.47 -20.02 12.50
N GLN A 73 3.72 -20.47 13.74
CA GLN A 73 4.53 -19.71 14.70
C GLN A 73 5.96 -19.47 14.21
N LYS A 74 6.58 -20.47 13.58
CA LYS A 74 7.90 -20.31 12.97
C LYS A 74 7.88 -19.24 11.87
N LEU A 75 6.87 -19.28 10.99
CA LEU A 75 6.73 -18.29 9.92
C LEU A 75 6.49 -16.87 10.46
N VAL A 76 5.69 -16.74 11.52
CA VAL A 76 5.49 -15.46 12.23
C VAL A 76 6.80 -14.95 12.80
N TYR A 77 7.58 -15.81 13.46
CA TYR A 77 8.89 -15.44 13.99
C TYR A 77 9.82 -14.95 12.88
N ASP A 78 9.94 -15.69 11.79
CA ASP A 78 10.79 -15.32 10.65
C ASP A 78 10.35 -13.98 10.02
N ALA A 79 9.05 -13.75 9.88
CA ALA A 79 8.50 -12.50 9.36
C ALA A 79 8.80 -11.30 10.27
N LEU A 80 8.71 -11.47 11.59
CA LEU A 80 9.05 -10.42 12.57
C LEU A 80 10.54 -10.08 12.53
N VAL A 81 11.40 -11.09 12.48
CA VAL A 81 12.86 -10.92 12.35
C VAL A 81 13.18 -10.20 11.03
N TRP A 82 12.61 -10.66 9.92
CA TRP A 82 12.83 -10.03 8.61
C TRP A 82 12.40 -8.56 8.61
N SER A 83 11.23 -8.26 9.18
CA SER A 83 10.70 -6.90 9.27
C SER A 83 11.61 -5.98 10.07
N SER A 84 12.15 -6.48 11.19
CA SER A 84 13.06 -5.72 12.06
C SER A 84 14.39 -5.43 11.37
N LEU A 85 14.94 -6.41 10.62
CA LEU A 85 16.23 -6.28 9.94
C LEU A 85 16.17 -5.42 8.67
N HIS A 86 15.02 -5.38 7.98
CA HIS A 86 14.86 -4.66 6.71
C HIS A 86 14.15 -3.30 6.87
N GLY A 87 13.86 -2.87 8.11
CA GLY A 87 13.25 -1.58 8.37
C GLY A 87 11.75 -1.51 8.03
N LEU A 88 11.06 -2.65 7.98
CA LEU A 88 9.61 -2.70 7.86
C LEU A 88 8.96 -2.50 9.23
N VAL A 89 9.12 -1.29 9.75
CA VAL A 89 8.72 -0.89 11.10
C VAL A 89 7.98 0.45 11.08
N VAL A 90 7.09 0.61 12.04
CA VAL A 90 6.30 1.84 12.29
C VAL A 90 6.41 2.22 13.75
N GLY A 91 6.09 3.48 14.09
CA GLY A 91 6.00 3.90 15.48
C GLY A 91 4.88 3.18 16.22
N ASP A 92 5.16 2.70 17.42
CA ASP A 92 4.16 2.10 18.29
C ASP A 92 3.21 3.18 18.83
N LYS A 93 1.91 2.98 18.61
CA LYS A 93 0.84 3.86 19.11
C LYS A 93 0.79 3.99 20.63
N THR A 94 1.33 3.01 21.37
CA THR A 94 1.33 3.05 22.84
C THR A 94 2.49 3.85 23.41
N TYR A 95 3.50 4.13 22.58
CA TYR A 95 4.70 4.85 22.98
C TYR A 95 4.67 6.28 22.45
N GLN A 96 4.32 7.24 23.31
CA GLN A 96 4.09 8.65 22.93
C GLN A 96 5.26 9.32 22.16
N ARG A 97 6.49 8.86 22.36
CA ARG A 97 7.68 9.43 21.69
C ARG A 97 7.93 8.84 20.29
N SER A 98 7.23 7.79 19.88
CA SER A 98 7.43 7.11 18.58
C SER A 98 7.08 8.00 17.38
N GLU A 99 6.15 8.95 17.57
CA GLU A 99 5.71 9.89 16.53
C GLU A 99 6.71 11.03 16.30
N THR A 100 7.42 11.45 17.35
CA THR A 100 8.26 12.65 17.31
C THR A 100 9.75 12.34 17.20
N VAL A 101 10.20 11.23 17.81
CA VAL A 101 11.62 10.88 17.86
C VAL A 101 11.85 9.66 16.99
N PRO A 102 12.65 9.77 15.91
CA PRO A 102 12.95 8.62 15.07
C PRO A 102 13.77 7.58 15.84
N GLY A 103 13.48 6.30 15.61
CA GLY A 103 14.27 5.18 16.16
C GLY A 103 13.91 4.75 17.58
N VAL A 104 12.88 5.31 18.21
CA VAL A 104 12.40 4.88 19.54
C VAL A 104 10.96 4.37 19.47
N GLY A 105 10.66 3.32 20.24
CA GLY A 105 9.32 2.72 20.28
C GLY A 105 8.84 2.24 18.90
N MET A 106 9.71 1.52 18.19
CA MET A 106 9.38 0.95 16.89
C MET A 106 8.68 -0.41 17.06
N MET A 107 7.67 -0.66 16.25
CA MET A 107 6.95 -1.93 16.12
C MET A 107 7.03 -2.40 14.67
N HIS A 108 6.98 -3.71 14.43
CA HIS A 108 6.84 -4.24 13.06
C HIS A 108 5.57 -3.67 12.39
N THR A 109 5.64 -3.37 11.09
CA THR A 109 4.46 -2.93 10.34
C THR A 109 3.40 -4.04 10.36
N PRO A 110 2.09 -3.71 10.45
CA PRO A 110 1.03 -4.68 10.22
C PRO A 110 1.14 -5.27 8.80
N ILE A 111 1.38 -6.57 8.70
CA ILE A 111 1.55 -7.29 7.43
C ILE A 111 0.72 -8.57 7.41
N THR A 112 0.34 -9.00 6.20
CA THR A 112 -0.19 -10.34 5.96
C THR A 112 0.97 -11.34 5.90
N LEU A 113 0.83 -12.48 6.59
CA LEU A 113 1.90 -13.47 6.70
C LEU A 113 2.27 -14.12 5.34
N LEU A 114 1.28 -14.25 4.46
CA LEU A 114 1.42 -14.82 3.12
C LEU A 114 0.73 -13.89 2.11
N PRO A 115 1.20 -13.87 0.85
CA PRO A 115 0.61 -13.03 -0.19
C PRO A 115 -0.83 -13.45 -0.51
N THR A 116 -1.69 -12.47 -0.69
CA THR A 116 -3.06 -12.68 -1.16
C THR A 116 -3.05 -12.98 -2.67
N PRO A 117 -3.76 -14.02 -3.15
CA PRO A 117 -3.85 -14.29 -4.59
C PRO A 117 -4.53 -13.12 -5.31
N PHE A 118 -3.97 -12.71 -6.45
CA PHE A 118 -4.48 -11.59 -7.23
C PHE A 118 -4.43 -11.90 -8.74
N PRO A 119 -5.50 -11.64 -9.53
CA PRO A 119 -5.51 -11.98 -10.96
C PRO A 119 -4.52 -11.14 -11.77
N GLU A 120 -3.75 -11.82 -12.63
CA GLU A 120 -2.71 -11.18 -13.43
C GLU A 120 -3.26 -10.17 -14.45
N SER A 121 -4.44 -10.45 -15.03
CA SER A 121 -5.09 -9.57 -15.99
C SER A 121 -5.34 -8.18 -15.42
N TYR A 122 -5.83 -8.11 -14.17
CA TYR A 122 -6.09 -6.85 -13.47
C TYR A 122 -4.80 -6.16 -13.02
N TRP A 123 -3.79 -6.92 -12.60
CA TRP A 123 -2.48 -6.36 -12.27
C TRP A 123 -1.88 -5.66 -13.48
N ASN A 124 -1.85 -6.35 -14.63
CA ASN A 124 -1.34 -5.80 -15.89
C ASN A 124 -2.16 -4.60 -16.36
N GLN A 125 -3.48 -4.60 -16.14
CA GLN A 125 -4.32 -3.44 -16.44
C GLN A 125 -3.96 -2.25 -15.56
N ALA A 126 -3.84 -2.43 -14.24
CA ALA A 126 -3.46 -1.37 -13.32
C ALA A 126 -2.10 -0.76 -13.69
N CYS A 127 -1.11 -1.60 -14.04
CA CYS A 127 0.20 -1.14 -14.51
C CYS A 127 0.11 -0.30 -15.80
N LYS A 128 -0.75 -0.69 -16.75
CA LYS A 128 -0.95 0.07 -18.01
C LYS A 128 -1.61 1.42 -17.78
N VAL A 129 -2.54 1.51 -16.82
CA VAL A 129 -3.32 2.75 -16.58
C VAL A 129 -2.58 3.71 -15.65
N ALA A 130 -1.67 3.25 -14.80
CA ALA A 130 -0.87 4.09 -13.89
C ALA A 130 -0.21 5.32 -14.56
N PRO A 131 0.55 5.22 -15.67
CA PRO A 131 1.16 6.40 -16.31
C PRO A 131 0.11 7.34 -16.91
N ILE A 132 -1.01 6.80 -17.41
CA ILE A 132 -2.10 7.61 -17.97
C ILE A 132 -2.76 8.44 -16.88
N PHE A 133 -2.96 7.86 -15.69
CA PHE A 133 -3.47 8.59 -14.52
C PHE A 133 -2.49 9.66 -14.04
N ASN A 134 -1.18 9.39 -14.03
CA ASN A 134 -0.19 10.38 -13.63
C ASN A 134 -0.27 11.65 -14.51
N GLU A 135 -0.36 11.50 -15.83
CA GLU A 135 -0.51 12.62 -16.76
C GLU A 135 -1.89 13.29 -16.69
N LEU A 136 -2.94 12.52 -16.40
CA LEU A 136 -4.28 13.06 -16.23
C LEU A 136 -4.33 13.97 -15.00
N VAL A 137 -3.78 13.50 -13.87
CA VAL A 137 -3.72 14.26 -12.62
C VAL A 137 -2.87 15.51 -12.80
N ASP A 138 -1.71 15.41 -13.46
CA ASP A 138 -0.86 16.57 -13.77
C ASP A 138 -1.62 17.62 -14.59
N ARG A 139 -2.30 17.20 -15.66
CA ARG A 139 -3.07 18.13 -16.51
C ARG A 139 -4.27 18.74 -15.82
N ILE A 140 -5.00 17.96 -15.02
CA ILE A 140 -6.15 18.48 -14.24
C ILE A 140 -5.66 19.48 -13.20
N SER A 141 -4.49 19.25 -12.59
CA SER A 141 -3.93 20.16 -11.58
C SER A 141 -3.58 21.55 -12.11
N LEU A 142 -3.42 21.71 -13.43
CA LEU A 142 -3.16 23.00 -14.08
C LEU A 142 -4.44 23.76 -14.45
N ASP A 143 -5.61 23.12 -14.41
CA ASP A 143 -6.89 23.74 -14.77
C ASP A 143 -7.66 24.18 -13.52
N ASP A 144 -7.29 25.35 -13.01
CA ASP A 144 -7.91 25.95 -11.82
C ASP A 144 -9.42 26.14 -11.98
N LYS A 145 -9.89 26.49 -13.19
CA LYS A 145 -11.31 26.72 -13.46
C LYS A 145 -12.09 25.43 -13.34
N PHE A 146 -11.58 24.36 -13.92
CA PHE A 146 -12.18 23.04 -13.81
C PHE A 146 -12.28 22.57 -12.35
N ILE A 147 -11.22 22.76 -11.55
CA ILE A 147 -11.22 22.36 -10.14
C ILE A 147 -12.21 23.21 -9.33
N GLN A 148 -12.19 24.53 -9.50
CA GLN A 148 -13.11 25.43 -8.80
C GLN A 148 -14.57 25.15 -9.17
N ASP A 149 -14.88 25.01 -10.47
CA ASP A 149 -16.25 24.72 -10.91
C ASP A 149 -16.72 23.35 -10.39
N SER A 150 -15.84 22.34 -10.38
CA SER A 150 -16.17 20.99 -9.89
C SER A 150 -16.42 20.96 -8.37
N LEU A 151 -15.66 21.75 -7.60
CA LEU A 151 -15.76 21.78 -6.13
C LEU A 151 -16.74 22.82 -5.60
N SER A 152 -17.08 23.86 -6.37
CA SER A 152 -17.98 24.96 -5.96
C SER A 152 -19.42 24.54 -5.65
N ARG A 153 -19.81 23.31 -6.01
CA ARG A 153 -21.13 22.75 -5.73
C ARG A 153 -21.21 22.05 -4.36
N PHE A 154 -20.12 22.05 -3.60
CA PHE A 154 -20.01 21.59 -2.22
C PHE A 154 -19.71 22.78 -1.30
#